data_AF-A0A3C1BCG7-F1
#
_entry.id   AF-A0A3C1BCG7-F1
#
_cell.length_a   1.000
_cell.length_b   1.000
_cell.length_c   1.000
_cell.angle_alpha   90.00
_cell.angle_beta   90.00
_cell.angle_gamma   90.00
#
_symmetry.space_group_name_H-M   'P 1'
#
loop_
_entity.id
_entity.type
_entity.pdbx_description
1 polymer ?
#
loop_
_entity_poly.entity_id
_entity_poly.type
_entity_poly.pdbx_seq_one_letter_code
_entity_poly.pdbx_strand_id
1 'polypeptide(L)'
;MKKKSLISRCRLGLGVALRYWWGHAASLKATKRIYSKAWPGEKTGDQYSVTIKISPNGSLYRVTQSYYVNGTYRNENTWLASYGWHSNGHLISLGRTCYLIFDPLQKLLYLEDFPDEGERTVDIYKQV
;
A
#
# COMPACT_ATOMS: atom_id res chain seq x y z
N MET A 1 14.39 -38.09 25.82
CA MET A 1 13.62 -37.41 24.75
C MET A 1 13.44 -35.91 25.06
N LYS A 2 14.32 -34.99 24.63
CA LYS A 2 14.09 -33.51 24.76
C LYS A 2 14.75 -32.63 23.68
N LYS A 3 15.79 -33.10 22.96
CA LYS A 3 16.53 -32.27 21.96
C LYS A 3 15.82 -32.08 20.60
N LYS A 4 15.04 -33.06 20.13
CA LYS A 4 14.22 -32.93 18.89
C LYS A 4 13.17 -31.81 19.02
N SER A 5 12.68 -31.54 20.24
CA SER A 5 11.71 -30.48 20.52
C SER A 5 12.34 -29.08 20.43
N LEU A 6 13.55 -28.88 20.94
CA LEU A 6 14.20 -27.56 20.91
C LEU A 6 14.64 -27.16 19.50
N ILE A 7 15.27 -28.07 18.75
CA ILE A 7 15.70 -27.81 17.36
C ILE A 7 14.50 -27.52 16.46
N SER A 8 13.40 -28.27 16.63
CA SER A 8 12.15 -28.02 15.89
C SER A 8 11.57 -26.63 16.21
N ARG A 9 11.55 -26.24 17.49
CA ARG A 9 11.08 -24.90 17.91
C ARG A 9 11.99 -23.79 17.39
N CYS A 10 13.31 -23.98 17.39
CA CYS A 10 14.24 -23.01 16.78
C CYS A 10 14.03 -22.89 15.28
N ARG A 11 13.79 -24.00 14.56
CA ARG A 11 13.46 -23.98 13.12
C ARG A 11 12.16 -23.24 12.84
N LEU A 12 11.13 -23.46 13.65
CA LEU A 12 9.86 -22.73 13.55
C LEU A 12 10.05 -21.23 13.81
N GLY A 13 10.79 -20.87 14.86
CA GLY A 13 11.10 -19.47 15.17
C GLY A 13 11.89 -18.78 14.06
N LEU A 14 12.90 -19.46 13.51
CA LEU A 14 13.67 -18.97 12.35
C LEU A 14 12.76 -18.79 11.12
N GLY A 15 11.85 -19.74 10.88
CA GLY A 15 10.90 -19.67 9.77
C GLY A 15 9.97 -18.46 9.87
N VAL A 16 9.47 -18.14 11.07
CA VAL A 16 8.64 -16.94 11.33
C VAL A 16 9.45 -15.67 11.07
N ALA A 17 10.67 -15.59 11.60
CA ALA A 17 11.54 -14.42 11.41
C ALA A 17 11.89 -14.18 9.93
N LEU A 18 12.23 -15.24 9.19
CA LEU A 18 12.51 -15.15 7.75
C LEU A 18 11.29 -14.69 6.96
N ARG A 19 10.11 -15.26 7.25
CA ARG A 19 8.86 -14.86 6.59
C ARG A 19 8.54 -13.39 6.84
N TYR A 20 8.74 -12.92 8.07
CA TYR A 20 8.55 -11.51 8.41
C TYR A 20 9.50 -10.61 7.62
N TRP A 21 10.80 -10.94 7.59
CA TRP A 21 11.79 -10.19 6.83
C TRP A 21 11.45 -10.12 5.35
N TRP A 22 11.05 -11.25 4.75
CA TRP A 22 10.67 -11.29 3.34
C TRP A 22 9.42 -10.47 3.06
N GLY A 23 8.41 -10.52 3.93
CA GLY A 23 7.22 -9.67 3.82
C GLY A 23 7.57 -8.18 3.85
N HIS A 24 8.36 -7.77 4.85
CA HIS A 24 8.83 -6.39 4.99
C HIS A 24 9.63 -5.92 3.77
N ALA A 25 10.59 -6.73 3.30
CA ALA A 25 11.39 -6.43 2.12
C ALA A 25 10.53 -6.36 0.84
N ALA A 26 9.50 -7.20 0.73
CA ALA A 26 8.56 -7.17 -0.39
C ALA A 26 7.73 -5.87 -0.38
N SER A 27 7.28 -5.41 0.78
CA SER A 27 6.53 -4.16 0.89
C SER A 27 7.39 -2.93 0.64
N LEU A 28 8.66 -2.92 1.06
CA LEU A 28 9.60 -1.85 0.67
C LEU A 28 9.88 -1.83 -0.85
N LYS A 29 9.77 -2.97 -1.54
CA LYS A 29 9.81 -3.01 -3.00
C LYS A 29 8.50 -2.52 -3.61
N ALA A 30 7.37 -2.81 -2.96
CA ALA A 30 6.03 -2.38 -3.36
C ALA A 30 5.89 -0.84 -3.35
N THR A 31 6.50 -0.14 -2.39
CA THR A 31 6.51 1.34 -2.35
C THR A 31 7.17 2.00 -3.58
N LYS A 32 7.88 1.24 -4.42
CA LYS A 32 8.53 1.75 -5.64
C LYS A 32 7.69 1.52 -6.90
N ARG A 33 6.50 0.91 -6.76
CA ARG A 33 5.61 0.57 -7.86
C ARG A 33 4.54 1.64 -8.05
N ILE A 34 3.92 1.60 -9.23
CA ILE A 34 2.75 2.42 -9.58
C ILE A 34 1.54 1.51 -9.49
N TYR A 35 0.48 2.04 -8.90
CA TYR A 35 -0.79 1.33 -8.75
C TYR A 35 -1.88 2.09 -9.48
N SER A 36 -2.84 1.39 -10.07
CA SER A 36 -3.98 1.99 -10.74
C SER A 36 -5.29 1.30 -10.38
N LYS A 37 -6.37 2.07 -10.43
CA LYS A 37 -7.73 1.54 -10.41
C LYS A 37 -8.53 2.19 -11.52
N ALA A 38 -9.39 1.41 -12.16
CA ALA A 38 -10.44 1.96 -13.00
C ALA A 38 -11.55 2.46 -12.06
N TRP A 39 -12.00 3.68 -12.29
CA TRP A 39 -13.17 4.24 -11.62
C TRP A 39 -14.34 4.14 -12.60
N PRO A 40 -15.43 3.41 -12.30
CA PRO A 40 -16.60 3.45 -13.15
C PRO A 40 -17.21 4.84 -13.04
N GLY A 41 -17.09 5.65 -14.09
CA GLY A 41 -17.78 6.93 -14.17
C GLY A 41 -19.28 6.71 -14.07
N GLU A 42 -19.97 7.58 -13.34
CA GLU A 42 -21.43 7.58 -13.35
C GLU A 42 -21.91 7.90 -14.78
N LYS A 43 -22.43 6.87 -15.47
CA LYS A 43 -23.37 6.95 -16.59
C LYS A 43 -22.89 7.51 -17.94
N THR A 44 -21.61 7.82 -18.12
CA THR A 44 -21.07 8.30 -19.41
C THR A 44 -19.97 7.37 -19.90
N GLY A 45 -19.85 7.18 -21.22
CA GLY A 45 -18.86 6.29 -21.87
C GLY A 45 -17.39 6.67 -21.65
N ASP A 46 -17.11 7.54 -20.68
CA ASP A 46 -15.79 8.00 -20.30
C ASP A 46 -15.11 6.98 -19.38
N GLN A 47 -13.84 6.69 -19.66
CA GLN A 47 -13.00 5.84 -18.83
C GLN A 47 -12.26 6.69 -17.80
N TYR A 48 -12.60 6.51 -16.53
CA TYR A 48 -11.88 7.15 -15.44
C TYR A 48 -10.83 6.19 -14.89
N SER A 49 -9.61 6.70 -14.68
CA SER A 49 -8.56 5.95 -14.01
C SER A 49 -7.85 6.82 -12.99
N VAL A 50 -7.42 6.17 -11.92
CA VAL A 50 -6.69 6.81 -10.84
C VAL A 50 -5.40 6.05 -10.64
N THR A 51 -4.28 6.76 -10.59
CA THR A 51 -2.97 6.17 -10.33
C THR A 51 -2.41 6.67 -9.01
N ILE A 52 -1.71 5.79 -8.28
CA ILE A 52 -0.92 6.13 -7.11
C ILE A 52 0.54 5.89 -7.43
N LYS A 53 1.33 6.94 -7.26
CA LYS A 53 2.80 6.92 -7.32
C LYS A 53 3.35 7.28 -5.95
N ILE A 54 4.35 6.54 -5.52
CA ILE A 54 5.02 6.74 -4.24
C ILE A 54 6.50 7.01 -4.52
N SER A 55 7.04 8.07 -3.96
CA SER A 55 8.46 8.42 -4.09
C SER A 55 9.09 8.72 -2.72
N PRO A 56 10.37 8.36 -2.51
CA PRO A 56 11.09 8.78 -1.32
C PRO A 56 11.20 10.31 -1.23
N ASN A 57 11.05 10.87 -0.03
CA ASN A 57 11.23 12.28 0.27
C ASN A 57 11.92 12.44 1.64
N GLY A 58 13.24 12.30 1.66
CA GLY A 58 14.02 12.21 2.89
C GLY A 58 13.70 10.92 3.67
N SER A 59 13.37 11.05 4.96
CA SER A 59 12.90 9.94 5.81
C SER A 59 11.42 9.60 5.62
N LEU A 60 10.72 10.34 4.76
CA LEU A 60 9.30 10.18 4.47
C LEU A 60 9.10 9.69 3.03
N TYR A 61 7.84 9.43 2.70
CA TYR A 61 7.37 9.13 1.35
C TYR A 61 6.40 10.22 0.91
N ARG A 62 6.55 10.67 -0.33
CA ARG A 62 5.54 11.47 -1.02
C ARG A 62 4.63 10.51 -1.77
N VAL A 63 3.34 10.61 -1.50
CA VAL A 63 2.28 9.87 -2.20
C VAL A 63 1.56 10.84 -3.11
N THR A 64 1.47 10.52 -4.39
CA THR A 64 0.78 11.31 -5.40
C THR A 64 -0.30 10.44 -6.04
N GLN A 65 -1.55 10.87 -5.92
CA GLN A 65 -2.72 10.25 -6.51
C GLN A 65 -3.19 11.12 -7.68
N SER A 66 -3.05 10.64 -8.91
CA SER A 66 -3.40 11.36 -10.13
C SER A 66 -4.67 10.79 -10.74
N TYR A 67 -5.57 11.65 -11.20
CA TYR A 67 -6.85 11.26 -11.79
C TYR A 67 -6.87 11.60 -13.28
N TYR A 68 -7.43 10.68 -14.06
CA TYR A 68 -7.50 10.76 -15.50
C TYR A 68 -8.92 10.49 -15.98
N VAL A 69 -9.31 11.17 -17.05
CA VAL A 69 -10.57 10.94 -17.77
C VAL A 69 -10.21 10.74 -19.23
N ASN A 70 -10.57 9.58 -19.79
CA ASN A 70 -10.20 9.16 -21.15
C ASN A 70 -8.68 9.27 -21.38
N GLY A 71 -7.89 8.86 -20.38
CA GLY A 71 -6.42 8.94 -20.42
C GLY A 71 -5.84 10.37 -20.28
N THR A 72 -6.69 11.40 -20.23
CA THR A 72 -6.25 12.78 -20.05
C THR A 72 -6.17 13.14 -18.58
N TYR A 73 -5.01 13.62 -18.13
CA TYR A 73 -4.79 14.10 -16.77
C TYR A 73 -5.79 15.22 -16.41
N ARG A 74 -6.39 15.13 -15.22
CA ARG A 74 -7.32 16.14 -14.71
C ARG A 74 -6.77 16.87 -13.50
N ASN A 75 -6.42 16.13 -12.46
CA ASN A 75 -5.89 16.68 -11.22
C ASN A 75 -5.04 15.65 -10.48
N GLU A 76 -4.39 16.09 -9.41
CA GLU A 76 -3.69 15.23 -8.48
C GLU A 76 -3.90 15.68 -7.04
N ASN A 77 -3.81 14.72 -6.13
CA ASN A 77 -3.71 14.95 -4.69
C ASN A 77 -2.36 14.41 -4.21
N THR A 78 -1.61 15.22 -3.46
CA THR A 78 -0.29 14.84 -2.95
C THR A 78 -0.20 15.01 -1.45
N TRP A 79 0.41 14.04 -0.78
CA TRP A 79 0.69 14.11 0.66
C TRP A 79 1.97 13.40 1.05
N LEU A 80 2.38 13.64 2.30
CA LEU A 80 3.48 12.93 2.92
C LEU A 80 2.96 11.78 3.76
N ALA A 81 3.73 10.70 3.82
CA ALA A 81 3.45 9.54 4.64
C ALA A 81 4.74 8.99 5.25
N SER A 82 4.65 8.48 6.47
CA SER A 82 5.72 7.75 7.14
C SER A 82 5.56 6.25 6.94
N TYR A 83 6.67 5.52 6.82
CA TYR A 83 6.63 4.06 6.73
C TYR A 83 6.48 3.42 8.11
N GLY A 84 5.44 2.60 8.26
CA GLY A 84 5.23 1.72 9.41
C GLY A 84 5.69 0.32 9.08
N TRP A 85 6.60 -0.23 9.90
CA TRP A 85 7.12 -1.59 9.71
C TRP A 85 6.15 -2.70 10.14
N HIS A 86 5.10 -2.35 10.91
CA HIS A 86 4.10 -3.29 11.37
C HIS A 86 3.21 -3.77 10.21
N SER A 87 2.51 -4.90 10.39
CA SER A 87 1.55 -5.45 9.41
C SER A 87 2.15 -5.70 8.01
N ASN A 88 3.39 -6.21 7.97
CA ASN A 88 4.16 -6.43 6.74
C ASN A 88 4.52 -5.15 5.97
N GLY A 89 4.34 -3.95 6.51
CA GLY A 89 4.72 -2.70 5.87
C GLY A 89 3.52 -1.92 5.32
N HIS A 90 3.35 -0.70 5.78
CA HIS A 90 2.31 0.23 5.32
C HIS A 90 2.82 1.67 5.36
N LEU A 91 2.17 2.58 4.65
CA LEU A 91 2.41 4.01 4.81
C LEU A 91 1.27 4.64 5.60
N ILE A 92 1.62 5.46 6.59
CA ILE A 92 0.69 6.22 7.41
C ILE A 92 0.78 7.66 6.95
N SER A 93 -0.32 8.22 6.48
CA SER A 93 -0.37 9.60 6.01
C SER A 93 -0.13 10.59 7.16
N LEU A 94 0.57 11.68 6.87
CA LEU A 94 0.75 12.78 7.82
C LEU A 94 -0.36 13.80 7.64
N GLY A 95 -1.01 14.19 8.75
CA GLY A 95 -2.07 15.19 8.75
C GLY A 95 -3.44 14.70 8.27
N ARG A 96 -3.63 13.38 8.09
CA ARG A 96 -4.93 12.74 7.84
C ARG A 96 -4.91 11.30 8.31
N THR A 97 -6.06 10.75 8.66
CA THR A 97 -6.20 9.34 9.04
C THR A 97 -6.37 8.49 7.79
N CYS A 98 -5.27 8.27 7.07
CA CYS A 98 -5.26 7.50 5.82
C CYS A 98 -4.06 6.56 5.77
N TYR A 99 -4.30 5.31 5.39
CA TYR A 99 -3.31 4.24 5.37
C TYR A 99 -3.18 3.63 3.97
N LEU A 100 -1.94 3.39 3.56
CA LEU A 100 -1.61 2.65 2.36
C LEU A 100 -1.02 1.29 2.75
N ILE A 101 -1.78 0.22 2.54
CA ILE A 101 -1.38 -1.14 2.92
C ILE A 101 -1.01 -1.91 1.64
N PHE A 102 0.20 -2.44 1.61
CA PHE A 102 0.68 -3.22 0.47
C PHE A 102 0.33 -4.70 0.63
N ASP A 103 -0.20 -5.30 -0.44
CA ASP A 103 -0.18 -6.75 -0.61
C ASP A 103 0.73 -7.10 -1.80
N PRO A 104 2.03 -7.33 -1.54
CA PRO A 104 3.00 -7.63 -2.59
C PRO A 104 2.73 -8.97 -3.29
N LEU A 105 2.02 -9.91 -2.65
CA LEU A 105 1.72 -11.22 -3.22
C LEU A 105 0.66 -11.11 -4.31
N GLN A 106 -0.41 -10.37 -4.02
CA GLN A 106 -1.50 -10.12 -4.97
C GLN A 106 -1.23 -8.92 -5.89
N LYS A 107 -0.13 -8.19 -5.65
CA LYS A 107 0.22 -6.94 -6.32
C LYS A 107 -0.89 -5.89 -6.17
N LEU A 108 -1.45 -5.80 -4.97
CA LEU A 108 -2.51 -4.86 -4.61
C LEU A 108 -1.98 -3.79 -3.65
N LEU A 109 -2.65 -2.65 -3.68
CA LEU A 109 -2.52 -1.57 -2.73
C LEU A 109 -3.91 -1.21 -2.23
N TYR A 110 -4.09 -1.27 -0.92
CA TYR A 110 -5.30 -0.82 -0.24
C TYR A 110 -5.06 0.59 0.28
N LEU A 111 -5.95 1.52 -0.08
CA LEU A 111 -5.99 2.87 0.45
C LEU A 111 -7.21 2.95 1.36
N GLU A 112 -6.97 2.94 2.67
CA GLU A 112 -8.02 3.14 3.67
C GLU A 112 -8.05 4.61 4.06
N ASP A 113 -9.21 5.24 3.95
CA ASP A 113 -9.42 6.64 4.32
C ASP A 113 -10.48 6.74 5.42
N PHE A 114 -10.10 7.39 6.52
CA PHE A 114 -10.92 7.58 7.71
C PHE A 114 -11.07 9.09 7.95
N PRO A 115 -11.91 9.79 7.17
CA PRO A 115 -12.09 11.22 7.35
C PRO A 115 -12.70 11.51 8.74
N ASP A 116 -12.41 12.70 9.29
CA ASP A 116 -12.99 13.13 10.57
C ASP A 116 -14.52 13.23 10.49
N GLU A 117 -15.03 13.58 9.31
CA GLU A 117 -16.44 13.62 8.96
C GLU A 117 -16.69 12.81 7.67
N GLY A 118 -17.65 11.89 7.69
CA GLY A 118 -18.05 11.10 6.53
C GLY A 118 -17.82 9.59 6.70
N GLU A 119 -18.02 8.85 5.61
CA GLU A 119 -17.87 7.39 5.60
C GLU A 119 -16.41 6.97 5.42
N ARG A 120 -16.06 5.87 6.08
CA ARG A 120 -14.76 5.22 5.90
C ARG A 120 -14.77 4.50 4.56
N THR A 121 -13.73 4.72 3.77
CA THR A 121 -13.61 4.10 2.46
C THR A 121 -12.37 3.23 2.37
N VAL A 122 -12.46 2.15 1.57
CA VAL A 122 -11.34 1.29 1.24
C VAL A 122 -11.29 1.14 -0.27
N ASP A 123 -10.26 1.73 -0.86
CA ASP A 123 -10.01 1.65 -2.28
C ASP A 123 -8.93 0.63 -2.60
N ILE A 124 -9.17 -0.20 -3.62
CA ILE A 124 -8.23 -1.23 -4.04
C ILE A 124 -7.62 -0.85 -5.38
N TYR A 125 -6.30 -0.78 -5.42
CA TYR A 125 -5.52 -0.52 -6.62
C TYR A 125 -4.70 -1.74 -7.01
N LYS A 126 -4.52 -1.95 -8.32
CA LYS A 126 -3.68 -3.01 -8.89
C LYS A 126 -2.37 -2.42 -9.37
N GLN A 127 -1.28 -3.15 -9.17
CA GLN A 127 0.01 -2.74 -9.69
C GLN A 127 -0.01 -2.72 -11.23
N VAL A 128 0.53 -1.66 -11.83
CA VAL A 128 0.79 -1.53 -13.27
C VAL A 128 2.11 -2.20 -13.64
#